data_AF-A0A538JSF8-F1
#
_entry.id   AF-A0A538JSF8-F1
#
_cell.length_a   1.000
_cell.length_b   1.000
_cell.length_c   1.000
_cell.angle_alpha   90.00
_cell.angle_beta   90.00
_cell.angle_gamma   90.00
#
_symmetry.space_group_name_H-M   'P 1'
#
loop_
_entity.id
_entity.type
_entity.pdbx_description
1 polymer ?
#
loop_
_entity_poly.entity_id
_entity_poly.type
_entity_poly.pdbx_seq_one_letter_code
_entity_poly.pdbx_strand_id
1 'polypeptide(L)'
;MIQFKGHGGRALTQFRVARPSTMYWTNSGSFFQISSWGGYCNDGSVTSEDQRGTSYIPPGRYQELRVAAIGNWTITIRPGVEGVGSPITFSGSGGKALPPFRLGSGKTMYWTNTGTIFQTYPADRTTAGIVSSEYRSGKTHLPAGRYRFFVNATAPEEPTGRWRIVIR
;
A
#
# COMPACT_ATOMS: atom_id res chain seq x y z
N MET A 1 -12.87 -4.27 15.69
CA MET A 1 -12.95 -4.16 14.22
C MET A 1 -13.54 -2.80 13.91
N ILE A 2 -13.07 -2.12 12.85
CA ILE A 2 -13.58 -0.80 12.43
C ILE A 2 -14.10 -0.93 11.01
N GLN A 3 -15.25 -0.34 10.69
CA GLN A 3 -15.88 -0.44 9.39
C GLN A 3 -16.44 0.89 8.91
N PHE A 4 -16.28 1.13 7.62
CA PHE A 4 -16.84 2.29 6.91
C PHE A 4 -17.45 1.83 5.58
N LYS A 5 -18.44 2.57 5.11
CA LYS A 5 -19.03 2.42 3.78
C LYS A 5 -19.47 3.77 3.24
N GLY A 6 -19.55 3.88 1.92
CA GLY A 6 -20.03 5.09 1.28
C GLY A 6 -20.09 4.98 -0.23
N HIS A 7 -20.33 6.12 -0.85
CA HIS A 7 -20.33 6.33 -2.28
C HIS A 7 -19.57 7.62 -2.57
N GLY A 8 -18.79 7.65 -3.65
CA GLY A 8 -18.05 8.86 -4.04
C GLY A 8 -16.98 9.27 -3.02
N GLY A 9 -16.62 10.55 -3.05
CA GLY A 9 -15.66 11.14 -2.11
C GLY A 9 -16.24 11.35 -0.71
N ARG A 10 -15.48 11.01 0.34
CA ARG A 10 -15.91 11.15 1.74
C ARG A 10 -14.74 11.32 2.71
N ALA A 11 -14.85 12.24 3.65
CA ALA A 11 -14.02 12.24 4.85
C ALA A 11 -14.58 11.23 5.87
N LEU A 12 -13.73 10.35 6.40
CA LEU A 12 -14.14 9.40 7.42
C LEU A 12 -14.20 10.08 8.79
N THR A 13 -15.12 9.60 9.65
CA THR A 13 -15.15 10.01 11.05
C THR A 13 -13.86 9.59 11.74
N GLN A 14 -13.43 10.35 12.75
CA GLN A 14 -12.19 10.07 13.45
C GLN A 14 -12.23 8.70 14.13
N PHE A 15 -11.11 7.97 14.09
CA PHE A 15 -11.00 6.67 14.75
C PHE A 15 -9.58 6.39 15.25
N ARG A 16 -9.45 5.36 16.08
CA ARG A 16 -8.17 4.89 16.60
C ARG A 16 -7.92 3.44 16.21
N VAL A 17 -6.77 3.19 15.59
CA VAL A 17 -6.25 1.84 15.36
C VAL A 17 -5.34 1.49 16.53
N ALA A 18 -5.75 0.50 17.34
CA ALA A 18 -5.05 0.18 18.59
C ALA A 18 -3.73 -0.60 18.39
N ARG A 19 -3.61 -1.35 17.29
CA ARG A 19 -2.45 -2.22 16.97
C ARG A 19 -2.30 -2.35 15.46
N PRO A 20 -1.11 -2.75 14.95
CA PRO A 20 -0.92 -3.02 13.53
C PRO A 20 -2.06 -3.87 12.94
N SER A 21 -2.62 -3.41 11.83
CA SER A 21 -3.85 -3.95 11.27
C SER A 21 -3.76 -4.06 9.75
N THR A 22 -4.63 -4.89 9.17
CA THR A 22 -4.87 -4.95 7.73
C THR A 22 -6.18 -4.21 7.43
N MET A 23 -6.12 -3.25 6.53
CA MET A 23 -7.29 -2.61 5.96
C MET A 23 -7.69 -3.35 4.69
N TYR A 24 -8.89 -3.91 4.68
CA TYR A 24 -9.55 -4.48 3.51
C TYR A 24 -10.47 -3.42 2.93
N TRP A 25 -10.49 -3.29 1.61
CA TRP A 25 -11.34 -2.33 0.93
C TRP A 25 -12.01 -2.95 -0.29
N THR A 26 -13.18 -2.43 -0.66
CA THR A 26 -13.87 -2.75 -1.91
C THR A 26 -14.32 -1.46 -2.59
N ASN A 27 -14.42 -1.50 -3.92
CA ASN A 27 -14.90 -0.41 -4.75
C ASN A 27 -15.73 -0.97 -5.91
N SER A 28 -16.84 -0.32 -6.27
CA SER A 28 -17.71 -0.77 -7.35
C SER A 28 -17.51 -0.04 -8.67
N GLY A 29 -16.73 1.05 -8.69
CA GLY A 29 -16.40 1.75 -9.94
C GLY A 29 -14.92 1.67 -10.30
N SER A 30 -14.49 2.59 -11.16
CA SER A 30 -13.18 2.54 -11.82
C SER A 30 -12.03 3.13 -11.02
N PHE A 31 -12.29 3.82 -9.90
CA PHE A 31 -11.25 4.48 -9.13
C PHE A 31 -11.53 4.42 -7.64
N PHE A 32 -10.48 4.13 -6.85
CA PHE A 32 -10.50 4.13 -5.41
C PHE A 32 -9.18 4.66 -4.84
N GLN A 33 -9.28 5.66 -3.97
CA GLN A 33 -8.14 6.27 -3.30
C GLN A 33 -8.44 6.51 -1.83
N ILE A 34 -7.44 6.26 -1.00
CA ILE A 34 -7.39 6.62 0.41
C ILE A 34 -6.16 7.50 0.64
N SER A 35 -6.38 8.67 1.21
CA SER A 35 -5.33 9.64 1.55
C SER A 35 -5.54 10.24 2.95
N SER A 36 -4.47 10.79 3.53
CA SER A 36 -4.48 11.54 4.79
C SER A 36 -4.04 13.00 4.55
N TRP A 37 -4.24 13.86 5.55
CA TRP A 37 -3.77 15.25 5.49
C TRP A 37 -2.24 15.28 5.41
N GLY A 38 -1.69 15.90 4.36
CA GLY A 38 -0.25 15.86 4.04
C GLY A 38 0.14 15.00 2.84
N GLY A 39 -0.81 14.27 2.21
CA GLY A 39 -0.60 13.58 0.94
C GLY A 39 -0.51 12.05 1.03
N TYR A 40 0.36 11.46 0.22
CA TYR A 40 0.47 10.02 -0.03
C TYR A 40 1.40 9.28 0.96
N CYS A 41 1.24 9.38 2.28
CA CYS A 41 2.30 8.84 3.13
C CYS A 41 1.82 8.08 4.37
N ASN A 42 2.00 6.76 4.32
CA ASN A 42 2.33 5.85 5.44
C ASN A 42 1.19 5.23 6.27
N ASP A 43 -0.05 5.71 6.12
CA ASP A 43 -1.15 5.39 7.04
C ASP A 43 -2.29 4.57 6.39
N GLY A 44 -1.93 3.53 5.63
CA GLY A 44 -2.92 2.74 4.89
C GLY A 44 -3.39 3.42 3.61
N SER A 45 -2.58 4.29 3.01
CA SER A 45 -2.85 4.88 1.70
C SER A 45 -3.10 3.79 0.65
N VAL A 46 -4.00 4.11 -0.27
CA VAL A 46 -4.38 3.28 -1.42
C VAL A 46 -4.61 4.21 -2.60
N THR A 47 -4.15 3.82 -3.78
CA THR A 47 -4.64 4.34 -5.07
C THR A 47 -4.78 3.15 -5.99
N SER A 48 -5.97 2.84 -6.48
CA SER A 48 -6.22 1.63 -7.25
C SER A 48 -7.47 1.76 -8.11
N GLU A 49 -7.46 1.06 -9.24
CA GLU A 49 -8.66 0.82 -10.07
C GLU A 49 -9.24 -0.59 -9.86
N ASP A 50 -8.60 -1.41 -9.01
CA ASP A 50 -9.17 -2.70 -8.67
C ASP A 50 -10.45 -2.51 -7.85
N GLN A 51 -11.33 -3.51 -7.90
CA GLN A 51 -12.58 -3.51 -7.15
C GLN A 51 -12.40 -3.89 -5.67
N ARG A 52 -11.20 -4.32 -5.28
CA ARG A 52 -10.86 -4.72 -3.92
C ARG A 52 -9.37 -4.81 -3.71
N GLY A 53 -8.95 -4.72 -2.46
CA GLY A 53 -7.58 -4.98 -2.07
C GLY A 53 -7.37 -4.89 -0.57
N THR A 54 -6.10 -4.88 -0.21
CA THR A 54 -5.66 -4.69 1.17
C THR A 54 -4.62 -3.58 1.25
N SER A 55 -4.43 -2.97 2.41
CA SER A 55 -3.33 -2.06 2.72
C SER A 55 -2.95 -2.19 4.18
N TYR A 56 -1.67 -2.02 4.50
CA TYR A 56 -1.20 -2.01 5.87
C TYR A 56 -1.60 -0.70 6.55
N ILE A 57 -2.23 -0.78 7.73
CA ILE A 57 -2.57 0.40 8.53
C ILE A 57 -1.87 0.34 9.90
N PRO A 58 -0.96 1.29 10.20
CA PRO A 58 -0.25 1.32 11.48
C PRO A 58 -1.19 1.65 12.66
N PRO A 59 -0.77 1.36 13.90
CA PRO A 59 -1.48 1.87 15.08
C PRO A 59 -1.38 3.39 15.13
N GLY A 60 -2.47 4.07 15.47
CA GLY A 60 -2.52 5.52 15.46
C GLY A 60 -3.91 6.11 15.65
N ARG A 61 -3.96 7.44 15.75
CA ARG A 61 -5.20 8.22 15.67
C ARG A 61 -5.34 8.73 14.23
N TYR A 62 -6.51 8.50 13.64
CA TYR A 62 -6.83 8.85 12.27
C TYR A 62 -7.91 9.92 12.31
N GLN A 63 -7.52 11.15 12.00
CA GLN A 63 -8.41 12.32 12.13
C GLN A 63 -8.94 12.82 10.78
N GLU A 64 -8.23 12.52 9.69
CA GLU A 64 -8.47 13.14 8.38
C GLU A 64 -8.31 12.16 7.22
N LEU A 65 -8.67 10.89 7.43
CA LEU A 65 -8.62 9.91 6.36
C LEU A 65 -9.76 10.20 5.37
N ARG A 66 -9.41 10.42 4.10
CA ARG A 66 -10.33 10.76 3.02
C ARG A 66 -10.35 9.63 2.01
N VAL A 67 -11.55 9.31 1.56
CA VAL A 67 -11.80 8.41 0.43
C VAL A 67 -12.15 9.28 -0.78
N ALA A 68 -11.53 9.02 -1.91
CA ALA A 68 -11.98 9.50 -3.22
C ALA A 68 -12.25 8.26 -4.07
N ALA A 69 -13.49 8.11 -4.55
CA ALA A 69 -13.88 6.92 -5.28
C ALA A 69 -14.91 7.26 -6.35
N ILE A 70 -14.95 6.45 -7.41
CA ILE A 70 -16.05 6.38 -8.35
C ILE A 70 -16.86 5.14 -7.95
N GLY A 71 -18.10 5.32 -7.52
CA GLY A 71 -19.00 4.23 -7.09
C GLY A 71 -19.06 3.99 -5.58
N ASN A 72 -19.66 2.84 -5.21
CA ASN A 72 -19.85 2.39 -3.84
C ASN A 72 -18.58 1.71 -3.32
N TRP A 73 -18.28 1.92 -2.04
CA TRP A 73 -17.09 1.35 -1.42
C TRP A 73 -17.34 0.90 0.02
N THR A 74 -16.50 -0.03 0.47
CA THR A 74 -16.42 -0.43 1.87
C THR A 74 -14.97 -0.47 2.33
N ILE A 75 -14.75 -0.20 3.62
CA ILE A 75 -13.46 -0.32 4.28
C ILE A 75 -13.68 -1.11 5.57
N THR A 76 -12.89 -2.14 5.80
CA THR A 76 -12.87 -2.93 7.03
C THR A 76 -11.45 -3.03 7.56
N ILE A 77 -11.21 -2.53 8.76
CA ILE A 77 -9.90 -2.61 9.43
C ILE A 77 -9.97 -3.73 10.48
N ARG A 78 -9.12 -4.74 10.28
CA ARG A 78 -9.00 -5.90 11.16
C ARG A 78 -7.64 -5.90 11.87
N PRO A 79 -7.62 -6.08 13.20
CA PRO A 79 -6.36 -6.26 13.92
C PRO A 79 -5.55 -7.44 13.39
N GLY A 80 -4.23 -7.28 13.38
CA GLY A 80 -3.33 -8.27 12.84
C GLY A 80 -2.88 -7.91 11.42
N VAL A 81 -1.70 -8.38 11.09
CA VAL A 81 -1.07 -8.16 9.78
C VAL A 81 -0.91 -9.54 9.16
N GLU A 82 -1.26 -9.68 7.88
CA GLU A 82 -1.03 -10.94 7.19
C GLU A 82 0.46 -11.26 7.21
N GLY A 83 0.79 -12.47 7.67
CA GLY A 83 2.16 -12.93 7.76
C GLY A 83 2.79 -12.96 6.37
N VAL A 84 3.98 -12.38 6.24
CA VAL A 84 4.77 -12.52 5.02
C VAL A 84 5.44 -13.88 5.00
N GLY A 85 5.23 -14.65 3.94
CA GLY A 85 5.84 -15.96 3.75
C GLY A 85 7.34 -15.89 3.48
N SER A 86 7.94 -17.07 3.25
CA SER A 86 9.28 -17.21 2.68
C SER A 86 9.18 -17.97 1.36
N PRO A 87 9.47 -17.36 0.20
CA PRO A 87 9.96 -15.99 0.01
C PRO A 87 8.90 -14.93 0.35
N ILE A 88 9.35 -13.75 0.78
CA ILE A 88 8.46 -12.62 1.05
C ILE A 88 7.90 -12.15 -0.29
N THR A 89 6.57 -12.17 -0.44
CA THR A 89 5.90 -11.81 -1.68
C THR A 89 4.83 -10.75 -1.43
N PHE A 90 4.80 -9.73 -2.28
CA PHE A 90 3.75 -8.72 -2.30
C PHE A 90 3.22 -8.56 -3.73
N SER A 91 1.95 -8.20 -3.85
CA SER A 91 1.36 -7.79 -5.12
C SER A 91 0.22 -6.79 -4.88
N GLY A 92 -0.12 -6.06 -5.92
CA GLY A 92 -1.21 -5.10 -5.91
C GLY A 92 -1.29 -4.34 -7.23
N SER A 93 -2.13 -3.31 -7.22
CA SER A 93 -2.23 -2.31 -8.28
C SER A 93 -2.07 -0.93 -7.67
N GLY A 94 -1.52 -0.02 -8.47
CA GLY A 94 -1.33 1.37 -8.10
C GLY A 94 -0.53 1.58 -6.82
N GLY A 95 -1.02 2.43 -5.93
CA GLY A 95 -0.39 2.82 -4.68
C GLY A 95 -0.87 2.01 -3.46
N LYS A 96 0.03 1.50 -2.63
CA LYS A 96 -0.33 0.76 -1.40
C LYS A 96 0.79 0.74 -0.35
N ALA A 97 0.40 0.85 0.92
CA ALA A 97 1.29 0.54 2.05
C ALA A 97 1.43 -0.98 2.27
N LEU A 98 2.66 -1.47 2.34
CA LEU A 98 2.99 -2.87 2.61
C LEU A 98 3.20 -3.12 4.10
N PRO A 99 2.90 -4.34 4.59
CA PRO A 99 3.18 -4.69 5.96
C PRO A 99 4.70 -4.67 6.22
N PRO A 100 5.13 -4.34 7.45
CA PRO A 100 6.54 -4.36 7.79
C PRO A 100 7.10 -5.77 7.76
N PHE A 101 8.37 -5.92 7.38
CA PHE A 101 9.08 -7.20 7.38
C PHE A 101 10.53 -7.03 7.85
N ARG A 102 11.19 -8.15 8.14
CA ARG A 102 12.60 -8.19 8.57
C ARG A 102 13.39 -9.14 7.70
N LEU A 103 14.61 -8.75 7.38
CA LEU A 103 15.60 -9.58 6.69
C LEU A 103 16.73 -9.89 7.67
N GLY A 104 16.97 -11.17 7.94
CA GLY A 104 18.08 -11.63 8.78
C GLY A 104 19.45 -11.56 8.09
N SER A 105 19.46 -11.49 6.75
CA SER A 105 20.66 -11.34 5.92
C SER A 105 20.31 -10.55 4.66
N GLY A 106 21.32 -10.15 3.89
CA GLY A 106 21.09 -9.49 2.60
C GLY A 106 20.26 -10.36 1.65
N LYS A 107 19.31 -9.75 0.94
CA LYS A 107 18.41 -10.40 -0.04
C LYS A 107 18.31 -9.60 -1.33
N THR A 108 17.80 -10.23 -2.37
CA THR A 108 17.46 -9.56 -3.62
C THR A 108 15.95 -9.38 -3.70
N MET A 109 15.51 -8.14 -3.86
CA MET A 109 14.14 -7.79 -4.22
C MET A 109 14.00 -7.85 -5.74
N TYR A 110 13.22 -8.80 -6.25
CA TYR A 110 12.78 -8.88 -7.64
C TYR A 110 11.43 -8.19 -7.75
N TRP A 111 11.25 -7.35 -8.76
CA TRP A 111 9.99 -6.65 -8.95
C TRP A 111 9.58 -6.66 -10.42
N THR A 112 8.26 -6.64 -10.64
CA THR A 112 7.62 -6.49 -11.95
C THR A 112 6.53 -5.44 -11.86
N ASN A 113 6.28 -4.74 -12.97
CA ASN A 113 5.30 -3.68 -13.05
C ASN A 113 4.70 -3.60 -14.46
N THR A 114 3.38 -3.41 -14.55
CA THR A 114 2.67 -3.13 -15.80
C THR A 114 2.27 -1.67 -15.97
N GLY A 115 2.57 -0.80 -15.00
CA GLY A 115 2.38 0.65 -15.11
C GLY A 115 3.57 1.34 -15.76
N THR A 116 3.41 2.62 -16.08
CA THR A 116 4.49 3.49 -16.59
C THR A 116 5.57 3.76 -15.56
N ILE A 117 5.27 3.70 -14.26
CA ILE A 117 6.24 3.86 -13.19
C ILE A 117 6.13 2.74 -12.16
N PHE A 118 7.26 2.38 -11.55
CA PHE A 118 7.35 1.55 -10.36
C PHE A 118 8.27 2.24 -9.35
N GLN A 119 7.71 2.54 -8.20
CA GLN A 119 8.43 3.19 -7.12
C GLN A 119 8.21 2.47 -5.80
N THR A 120 9.26 2.39 -5.00
CA THR A 120 9.19 1.95 -3.62
C THR A 120 9.77 3.05 -2.74
N TYR A 121 8.97 3.46 -1.76
CA TYR A 121 9.35 4.45 -0.78
C TYR A 121 9.48 3.78 0.58
N PRO A 122 10.59 3.99 1.30
CA PRO A 122 10.67 3.63 2.70
C PRO A 122 9.67 4.52 3.45
N ALA A 123 8.76 3.87 4.16
CA ALA A 123 7.84 4.57 5.05
C ALA A 123 8.54 4.95 6.36
N ASP A 124 9.80 4.57 6.56
CA ASP A 124 10.67 4.92 7.69
C ASP A 124 12.00 5.53 7.20
N ARG A 125 12.96 5.80 8.10
CA ARG A 125 14.24 6.45 7.77
C ARG A 125 15.25 5.55 7.04
N THR A 126 14.86 4.35 6.58
CA THR A 126 15.77 3.47 5.84
C THR A 126 15.94 4.00 4.42
N THR A 127 17.17 4.10 3.90
CA THR A 127 17.40 4.51 2.48
C THR A 127 17.51 3.32 1.54
N ALA A 128 17.52 2.09 2.08
CA ALA A 128 17.62 0.86 1.31
C ALA A 128 16.27 0.45 0.73
N GLY A 129 16.29 -0.13 -0.47
CA GLY A 129 15.09 -0.60 -1.15
C GLY A 129 14.26 0.47 -1.83
N ILE A 130 14.80 1.68 -2.00
CA ILE A 130 14.23 2.70 -2.87
C ILE A 130 14.38 2.25 -4.32
N VAL A 131 13.27 2.30 -5.06
CA VAL A 131 13.23 2.12 -6.51
C VAL A 131 12.47 3.30 -7.08
N SER A 132 12.96 3.82 -8.19
CA SER A 132 12.20 4.72 -9.06
C SER A 132 12.56 4.36 -10.49
N SER A 133 11.65 3.71 -11.20
CA SER A 133 11.93 3.14 -12.51
C SER A 133 10.70 3.15 -13.41
N GLU A 134 10.93 3.35 -14.70
CA GLU A 134 9.93 3.17 -15.76
C GLU A 134 10.01 1.77 -16.41
N TYR A 135 10.97 0.94 -15.97
CA TYR A 135 11.08 -0.43 -16.48
C TYR A 135 9.95 -1.31 -15.98
N ARG A 136 9.64 -2.37 -16.75
CA ARG A 136 8.61 -3.36 -16.40
C ARG A 136 9.09 -4.40 -15.40
N SER A 137 10.39 -4.47 -15.13
CA SER A 137 10.96 -5.36 -14.11
C SER A 137 12.36 -4.91 -13.70
N GLY A 138 12.81 -5.40 -12.55
CA GLY A 138 14.18 -5.16 -12.10
C GLY A 138 14.54 -5.91 -10.83
N LYS A 139 15.73 -5.61 -10.32
CA LYS A 139 16.31 -6.20 -9.13
C LYS A 139 16.92 -5.11 -8.27
N THR A 140 16.76 -5.22 -6.96
CA THR A 140 17.33 -4.29 -5.98
C THR A 140 17.90 -5.08 -4.81
N HIS A 141 19.12 -4.78 -4.40
CA HIS A 141 19.71 -5.40 -3.22
C HIS A 141 19.15 -4.76 -1.94
N LEU A 142 18.76 -5.61 -0.99
CA LEU A 142 18.29 -5.21 0.34
C LEU A 142 19.25 -5.77 1.38
N PRO A 143 20.00 -4.93 2.12
CA PRO A 143 20.76 -5.36 3.29
C PRO A 143 19.90 -6.03 4.36
N ALA A 144 20.54 -6.70 5.32
CA ALA A 144 19.83 -7.14 6.53
C ALA A 144 19.22 -5.91 7.24
N GLY A 145 18.01 -6.04 7.77
CA GLY A 145 17.33 -4.90 8.36
C GLY A 145 15.83 -5.07 8.55
N ARG A 146 15.19 -3.99 9.00
CA ARG A 146 13.74 -3.86 9.09
C ARG A 146 13.28 -2.95 7.97
N TYR A 147 12.18 -3.32 7.32
CA TYR A 147 11.67 -2.61 6.16
C TYR A 147 10.18 -2.34 6.32
N ARG A 148 9.75 -1.18 5.84
CA ARG A 148 8.35 -0.84 5.60
C ARG A 148 8.29 -0.05 4.30
N PHE A 149 7.59 -0.59 3.31
CA PHE A 149 7.49 0.04 2.00
C PHE A 149 6.10 0.60 1.74
N PHE A 150 6.06 1.74 1.07
CA PHE A 150 4.94 2.16 0.25
C PHE A 150 5.33 1.90 -1.21
N VAL A 151 4.45 1.23 -1.95
CA VAL A 151 4.61 1.03 -3.40
C VAL A 151 3.76 2.08 -4.10
N ASN A 152 4.32 2.72 -5.12
CA ASN A 152 3.58 3.53 -6.08
C ASN A 152 3.81 2.98 -7.48
N ALA A 153 2.74 2.49 -8.11
CA ALA A 153 2.74 2.12 -9.52
C ALA A 153 1.68 2.91 -10.32
N THR A 154 1.22 4.03 -9.78
CA THR A 154 0.31 4.96 -10.47
C THR A 154 1.09 6.14 -11.01
N ALA A 155 1.15 6.27 -12.33
CA ALA A 155 1.39 7.59 -12.92
C ALA A 155 0.06 8.37 -12.96
N PRO A 156 0.10 9.71 -12.99
CA PRO A 156 -1.11 10.53 -13.08
C PRO A 156 -2.02 10.15 -14.26
N GLU A 157 -1.43 9.65 -15.35
CA GLU A 157 -2.14 9.27 -16.58
C GLU A 157 -2.53 7.78 -16.64
N GLU A 158 -1.97 6.94 -15.75
CA GLU A 158 -2.21 5.48 -15.73
C GLU A 158 -2.25 4.95 -14.28
N PRO A 159 -3.42 4.95 -13.62
CA PRO A 159 -3.56 4.42 -12.27
C PRO A 159 -3.55 2.88 -12.18
N THR A 160 -3.32 2.18 -13.30
CA THR A 160 -3.55 0.73 -13.47
C THR A 160 -2.34 -0.15 -13.22
N GLY A 161 -1.17 0.42 -12.87
CA GLY A 161 0.06 -0.35 -12.78
C GLY A 161 -0.04 -1.52 -11.80
N ARG A 162 -0.12 -2.75 -12.33
CA ARG A 162 -0.10 -3.98 -11.54
C ARG A 162 1.35 -4.33 -11.27
N TRP A 163 1.65 -4.66 -10.03
CA TRP A 163 3.00 -4.95 -9.62
C TRP A 163 3.08 -6.19 -8.74
N ARG A 164 4.28 -6.76 -8.73
CA ARG A 164 4.65 -7.88 -7.87
C ARG A 164 6.06 -7.66 -7.36
N ILE A 165 6.28 -7.98 -6.09
CA ILE A 165 7.58 -7.98 -5.42
C ILE A 165 7.82 -9.37 -4.86
N VAL A 166 9.03 -9.92 -5.04
CA VAL A 166 9.50 -11.16 -4.44
C VAL A 166 10.88 -10.91 -3.84
N ILE A 167 11.06 -11.18 -2.55
CA ILE A 167 12.34 -10.98 -1.85
C ILE A 167 12.89 -12.35 -1.43
N ARG A 168 14.10 -12.67 -1.90
CA ARG A 168 14.79 -13.95 -1.63
C ARG A 168 16.30 -13.84 -1.72
#